data_AF-A0A1W6PRX0-F1
#
_entry.id   AF-A0A1W6PRX0-F1
#
_cell.length_a   1.000
_cell.length_b   1.000
_cell.length_c   1.000
_cell.angle_alpha   90.00
_cell.angle_beta   90.00
_cell.angle_gamma   90.00
#
_symmetry.space_group_name_H-M   'P 1'
#
loop_
_entity.id
_entity.type
_entity.pdbx_description
1 polymer ?
#
loop_
_entity_poly.entity_id
_entity_poly.type
_entity_poly.pdbx_seq_one_letter_code
_entity_poly.pdbx_strand_id
1 'polypeptide(L)' 'MTDPDGETFLDLEAAREEAGEALRELVGRAILSNQKELPQAIEIRDAHGQLAAEVHIDAAIPQIAHRNRDR' A
#
# COMPACT_ATOMS: atom_id res chain seq x y z
N MET A 1 -32.30 16.63 4.81
CA MET A 1 -32.27 15.44 5.66
C MET A 1 -30.83 15.00 5.59
N THR A 2 -30.09 15.23 6.68
CA THR A 2 -28.64 15.01 6.73
C THR A 2 -28.48 13.66 7.39
N ASP A 3 -28.11 12.65 6.62
CA ASP A 3 -27.83 11.30 7.11
C ASP A 3 -26.71 11.36 8.17
N PRO A 4 -26.97 10.98 9.44
CA PRO A 4 -26.10 11.27 10.58
C PRO A 4 -25.20 10.09 11.00
N ASP A 5 -25.09 9.03 10.21
CA ASP A 5 -24.26 7.87 10.51
C ASP A 5 -23.17 7.72 9.46
N GLY A 6 -21.92 7.52 9.90
CA GLY A 6 -20.70 7.56 9.10
C GLY A 6 -20.59 6.43 8.06
N GLU A 7 -21.34 6.55 6.98
CA GLU A 7 -21.45 5.55 5.91
C GLU A 7 -20.48 5.83 4.76
N THR A 8 -19.21 6.02 5.10
CA THR A 8 -18.11 5.78 4.15
C THR A 8 -16.96 5.23 4.95
N PHE A 9 -17.09 3.98 5.40
CA PHE A 9 -15.90 3.14 5.38
C PHE A 9 -15.40 3.22 3.94
N LEU A 10 -14.36 4.03 3.69
CA LEU A 10 -13.54 3.88 2.50
C LEU A 10 -13.29 2.38 2.40
N ASP A 11 -13.90 1.75 1.39
CA ASP A 11 -13.83 0.30 1.18
C ASP A 11 -12.38 -0.11 1.43
N LEU A 12 -12.15 -1.02 2.37
CA LEU A 12 -10.79 -1.48 2.67
C LEU A 12 -10.10 -1.96 1.39
N GLU A 13 -10.91 -2.46 0.45
CA GLU A 13 -10.51 -2.81 -0.90
C GLU A 13 -10.04 -1.60 -1.73
N ALA A 14 -10.79 -0.49 -1.73
CA ALA A 14 -10.36 0.76 -2.36
C ALA A 14 -9.10 1.34 -1.71
N ALA A 15 -9.02 1.34 -0.37
CA ALA A 15 -7.82 1.78 0.35
C ALA A 15 -6.60 0.90 0.02
N ARG A 16 -6.82 -0.41 -0.18
CA ARG A 16 -5.79 -1.36 -0.61
C ARG A 16 -5.35 -1.12 -2.06
N GLU A 17 -6.27 -0.80 -2.96
CA GLU A 17 -5.95 -0.44 -4.34
C GLU A 17 -5.11 0.85 -4.39
N GLU A 18 -5.53 1.89 -3.67
CA GLU A 18 -4.78 3.15 -3.56
C GLU A 18 -3.40 2.93 -2.94
N ALA A 19 -3.30 2.14 -1.87
CA ALA A 19 -2.02 1.80 -1.27
C ALA A 19 -1.11 1.00 -2.23
N GLY A 20 -1.68 0.10 -3.04
CA GLY A 20 -0.94 -0.64 -4.06
C GLY A 20 -0.37 0.28 -5.14
N GLU A 21 -1.17 1.23 -5.63
CA GLU A 21 -0.74 2.21 -6.63
C GLU A 21 0.33 3.16 -6.06
N ALA A 22 0.11 3.69 -4.85
CA ALA A 22 1.07 4.54 -4.16
C ALA A 22 2.40 3.81 -3.90
N LEU A 23 2.36 2.55 -3.47
CA LEU A 23 3.56 1.74 -3.28
C LEU A 23 4.33 1.55 -4.59
N ARG A 24 3.63 1.30 -5.69
CA ARG A 24 4.25 1.18 -7.01
C ARG A 24 4.91 2.49 -7.45
N GLU A 25 4.25 3.62 -7.23
CA GLU A 25 4.82 4.94 -7.54
C GLU A 25 6.06 5.21 -6.69
N LEU A 26 6.00 4.97 -5.37
CA LEU A 26 7.11 5.18 -4.46
C LEU A 26 8.32 4.32 -4.83
N VAL A 27 8.10 3.05 -5.15
CA VAL A 27 9.16 2.16 -5.62
C VAL A 27 9.74 2.65 -6.94
N GLY A 28 8.90 3.06 -7.90
CA GLY A 28 9.35 3.64 -9.17
C GLY A 28 10.23 4.87 -8.97
N ARG A 29 9.81 5.79 -8.09
CA ARG A 29 10.58 7.00 -7.73
C ARG A 29 11.89 6.65 -7.03
N ALA A 30 11.88 5.68 -6.13
CA ALA A 30 13.07 5.25 -5.40
C ALA A 30 14.10 4.56 -6.32
N ILE A 31 13.64 3.75 -7.29
CA ILE A 31 14.49 3.17 -8.34
C ILE A 31 15.09 4.27 -9.22
N LEU A 32 14.27 5.20 -9.72
CA LEU A 32 14.74 6.31 -10.56
C LEU A 32 15.72 7.22 -9.83
N SER A 33 15.53 7.41 -8.52
CA SER A 33 16.41 8.21 -7.66
C SER A 33 17.61 7.42 -7.12
N ASN A 34 17.77 6.15 -7.51
CA ASN A 34 18.82 5.25 -7.05
C ASN A 34 18.94 5.18 -5.52
N GLN A 35 17.80 5.22 -4.82
CA GLN A 35 17.76 5.06 -3.37
C GLN A 35 18.12 3.63 -2.99
N LYS A 36 18.93 3.47 -1.93
CA LYS A 36 19.32 2.16 -1.41
C LYS A 36 18.18 1.45 -0.68
N GLU A 37 17.21 2.20 -0.18
CA GLU A 37 16.09 1.69 0.59
C GLU A 37 14.81 1.83 -0.23
N LEU A 38 14.17 0.71 -0.52
CA LEU A 38 12.88 0.67 -1.20
C LEU A 38 11.79 0.42 -0.16
N PRO A 39 10.66 1.13 -0.23
CA PRO A 39 9.52 0.85 0.64
C PRO A 39 9.02 -0.58 0.38
N GLN A 40 8.96 -1.38 1.44
CA GLN A 40 8.60 -2.80 1.36
C GLN A 40 7.10 -3.04 1.53
N ALA A 41 6.41 -2.18 2.27
CA ALA A 41 4.98 -2.28 2.50
C ALA A 41 4.38 -0.92 2.86
N ILE A 42 3.06 -0.78 2.66
CA ILE A 42 2.24 0.30 3.21
C ILE A 42 1.26 -0.31 4.20
N GLU A 43 1.30 0.18 5.43
CA GLU A 43 0.33 -0.13 6.48
C GLU A 43 -0.90 0.78 6.33
N ILE A 44 -2.09 0.18 6.26
CA ILE A 44 -3.37 0.87 6.32
C ILE A 44 -3.87 0.77 7.76
N ARG A 45 -4.02 1.91 8.42
CA ARG A 45 -4.51 1.99 9.79
C ARG A 45 -5.90 2.60 9.82
N ASP A 46 -6.75 2.06 10.68
CA ASP A 46 -8.07 2.61 10.95
C ASP A 46 -7.97 3.93 11.73
N ALA A 47 -9.08 4.68 11.85
CA ALA A 47 -9.18 5.92 12.62
C ALA A 47 -8.73 5.78 14.09
N HIS A 48 -8.83 4.58 14.66
CA HIS A 48 -8.31 4.27 16.00
C HIS A 48 -6.79 4.00 16.05
N GLY A 49 -6.09 4.09 14.92
CA GLY A 49 -4.66 3.77 14.79
C GLY A 49 -4.36 2.27 14.78
N GLN A 50 -5.38 1.42 14.70
CA GLN A 50 -5.22 -0.03 14.61
C GLN A 50 -4.89 -0.44 13.17
N LEU A 51 -4.00 -1.41 12.99
CA LEU A 51 -3.68 -1.95 11.67
C LEU A 51 -4.91 -2.64 11.08
N ALA A 52 -5.44 -2.10 9.99
CA ALA A 52 -6.59 -2.62 9.27
C ALA A 52 -6.16 -3.54 8.11
N ALA A 53 -5.10 -3.18 7.39
CA ALA A 53 -4.50 -3.99 6.34
C ALA A 53 -3.04 -3.61 6.09
N GLU A 54 -2.32 -4.46 5.38
CA GLU A 54 -0.95 -4.20 4.93
C GLU A 54 -0.81 -4.60 3.46
N VAL A 55 -0.19 -3.73 2.67
CA VAL A 55 0.07 -3.96 1.24
C VAL A 55 1.57 -4.07 1.03
N HIS A 56 2.04 -5.29 0.74
CA HIS A 56 3.45 -5.54 0.45
C HIS A 56 3.82 -5.25 -1.00
N ILE A 57 5.09 -4.92 -1.20
CA ILE A 57 5.69 -4.69 -2.52
C ILE A 57 5.56 -5.92 -3.42
N ASP A 58 5.61 -7.14 -2.85
CA ASP A 58 5.38 -8.39 -3.58
C ASP A 58 3.98 -8.49 -4.19
N ALA A 59 2.97 -7.95 -3.51
CA ALA A 59 1.59 -7.94 -3.99
C ALA A 59 1.35 -6.83 -5.02
N ALA A 60 2.00 -5.67 -4.86
CA ALA A 60 1.88 -4.53 -5.77
C ALA A 60 2.76 -4.65 -7.04
N ILE A 61 3.91 -5.30 -6.92
CA ILE A 61 4.89 -5.50 -7.99
C ILE A 61 5.37 -6.96 -7.96
N PRO A 62 4.59 -7.90 -8.55
CA PRO A 62 4.94 -9.32 -8.55
C PRO A 62 6.29 -9.64 -9.22
N GLN A 63 6.80 -8.72 -10.05
CA GLN A 63 8.13 -8.84 -10.67
C GLN A 63 9.27 -8.68 -9.65
N ILE A 64 9.05 -7.93 -8.56
CA ILE A 64 10.04 -7.80 -7.46
C ILE A 64 10.00 -9.04 -6.56
N ALA A 65 8.81 -9.64 -6.36
CA ALA A 65 8.66 -10.89 -5.61
C ALA A 65 9.50 -12.03 -6.16
N HIS A 66 9.68 -12.07 -7.49
CA HIS A 66 10.51 -13.07 -8.14
C HIS A 66 12.01 -12.87 -7.88
N ARG A 67 12.45 -11.63 -7.67
CA ARG A 67 13.87 -11.29 -7.47
C ARG A 67 14.36 -11.58 -6.05
N ASN A 68 13.46 -11.57 -5.06
CA ASN A 68 13.80 -11.87 -3.66
C ASN A 68 13.90 -13.37 -3.36
N ARG A 69 13.40 -14.24 -4.26
CA ARG A 69 13.41 -15.70 -4.08
C ARG A 69 14.72 -16.38 -4.51
N ASP A 70 15.62 -15.65 -5.17
CA ASP A 70 16.87 -16.17 -5.75
C ASP A 70 18.12 -15.88 -4.88
N ARG A 71 17.95 -15.55 -3.59
CA ARG A 71 19.08 -15.27 -2.69
C ARG A 71 19.15 -16.21 -1.50
#